data_AF-A0A9X1Y0E2-F1
#
_entry.id   AF-A0A9X1Y0E2-F1
#
_cell.length_a   1.000
_cell.length_b   1.000
_cell.length_c   1.000
_cell.angle_alpha   90.00
_cell.angle_beta   90.00
_cell.angle_gamma   90.00
#
_symmetry.space_group_name_H-M   'P 1'
#
loop_
_entity.id
_entity.type
_entity.pdbx_description
1 polymer ?
#
loop_
_entity_poly.entity_id
_entity_poly.type
_entity_poly.pdbx_seq_one_letter_code
_entity_poly.pdbx_strand_id
1 'polypeptide(L)'
;MIDECLKELVEITENFVSHLAEVNQEEVELLIERRQHICDKLFSESNHIEGLNDIQKSLLSNILSADKLILPKMYELRNDASEWLERNNQIKRQKAAYLSSYAVDSFFIDKKN
;
A
#
# COMPACT_ATOMS: atom_id res chain seq x y z
N MET A 1 22.68 8.58 -17.05
CA MET A 1 22.51 7.59 -15.97
C MET A 1 21.85 8.18 -14.71
N ILE A 2 22.53 8.94 -13.84
CA ILE A 2 21.90 9.49 -12.61
C ILE A 2 20.75 10.46 -12.93
N ASP A 3 20.94 11.34 -13.90
CA ASP A 3 19.88 12.28 -14.33
C ASP A 3 18.66 11.56 -14.89
N GLU A 4 18.85 10.42 -15.56
CA GLU A 4 17.76 9.61 -16.10
C GLU A 4 17.01 8.91 -14.97
N CYS A 5 17.73 8.34 -13.99
CA CYS A 5 17.12 7.72 -12.81
C CYS A 5 16.33 8.75 -11.98
N LEU A 6 16.86 9.96 -11.80
CA LEU A 6 16.15 11.02 -11.08
C LEU A 6 14.91 11.50 -11.85
N LYS A 7 14.99 11.63 -13.18
CA LYS A 7 13.83 11.96 -14.01
C LYS A 7 12.76 10.88 -13.95
N GLU A 8 13.14 9.61 -14.06
CA GLU A 8 12.23 8.48 -13.95
C GLU A 8 11.57 8.46 -12.56
N LEU A 9 12.35 8.68 -11.50
CA LEU A 9 11.84 8.72 -10.13
C LEU A 9 10.85 9.88 -9.91
N VAL A 10 11.10 11.05 -10.51
CA VAL A 10 10.15 12.17 -10.51
C VAL A 10 8.88 11.80 -11.28
N GLU A 11 9.02 11.27 -12.49
CA GLU A 11 7.87 10.94 -13.36
C GLU A 11 6.92 9.95 -12.70
N ILE A 12 7.44 8.84 -12.15
CA ILE A 12 6.60 7.84 -11.49
C ILE A 12 5.97 8.39 -10.20
N THR A 13 6.66 9.30 -9.51
CA THR A 13 6.16 9.91 -8.27
C THR A 13 5.05 10.91 -8.59
N GLU A 14 5.24 11.77 -9.58
CA GLU A 14 4.24 12.76 -10.02
C GLU A 14 3.01 12.09 -10.62
N ASN A 15 3.21 11.05 -11.46
CA ASN A 15 2.12 10.26 -12.01
C ASN A 15 1.26 9.65 -10.89
N PHE A 16 1.91 9.02 -9.91
CA PHE A 16 1.22 8.43 -8.78
C PHE A 16 0.47 9.46 -7.91
N VAL A 17 1.09 10.61 -7.65
CA VAL A 17 0.46 11.69 -6.88
C VAL A 17 -0.73 12.31 -7.63
N SER A 18 -0.69 12.36 -8.97
CA SER A 18 -1.74 12.95 -9.79
C SER A 18 -3.11 12.26 -9.64
N HIS A 19 -3.10 10.98 -9.26
CA HIS A 19 -4.30 10.17 -9.05
C HIS A 19 -4.36 9.53 -7.65
N LEU A 20 -3.65 10.11 -6.66
CA LEU A 20 -3.47 9.55 -5.32
C LEU A 20 -4.78 9.15 -4.60
N ALA A 21 -5.87 9.88 -4.87
CA ALA A 21 -7.18 9.61 -4.27
C ALA A 21 -7.77 8.26 -4.69
N GLU A 22 -7.49 7.82 -5.92
CA GLU A 22 -8.06 6.62 -6.55
C GLU A 22 -7.12 5.41 -6.48
N VAL A 23 -5.89 5.61 -6.02
CA VAL A 23 -4.87 4.57 -5.90
C VAL A 23 -5.34 3.40 -5.04
N ASN A 24 -5.13 2.19 -5.56
CA ASN A 24 -5.36 0.95 -4.85
C ASN A 24 -4.04 0.30 -4.36
N GLN A 25 -4.17 -0.85 -3.68
CA GLN A 25 -3.02 -1.57 -3.10
C GLN A 25 -2.01 -2.05 -4.15
N GLU A 26 -2.47 -2.60 -5.28
CA GLU A 26 -1.58 -3.11 -6.33
C GLU A 26 -0.75 -1.98 -6.95
N GLU A 27 -1.35 -0.80 -7.13
CA GLU A 27 -0.64 0.38 -7.62
C GLU A 27 0.41 0.88 -6.64
N VAL A 28 0.14 0.83 -5.33
CA VAL A 28 1.13 1.13 -4.29
C VAL A 28 2.31 0.14 -4.36
N GLU A 29 2.02 -1.15 -4.48
CA GLU A 29 3.05 -2.19 -4.57
C GLU A 29 3.94 -1.98 -5.80
N LEU A 30 3.33 -1.74 -6.97
CA LEU A 30 4.05 -1.43 -8.20
C LEU A 30 4.90 -0.16 -8.09
N LEU A 31 4.41 0.89 -7.43
CA LEU A 31 5.20 2.10 -7.17
C LEU A 31 6.43 1.77 -6.34
N ILE A 32 6.28 1.03 -5.24
CA ILE A 32 7.39 0.69 -4.33
C ILE A 32 8.44 -0.14 -5.06
N GLU A 33 8.02 -1.16 -5.83
CA GLU A 33 8.94 -2.00 -6.60
C GLU A 33 9.74 -1.19 -7.62
N ARG A 34 9.06 -0.33 -8.40
CA ARG A 34 9.73 0.55 -9.38
C ARG A 34 10.69 1.52 -8.71
N ARG A 35 10.27 2.15 -7.61
CA ARG A 35 11.11 3.07 -6.84
C ARG A 35 12.33 2.37 -6.28
N GLN A 36 12.18 1.16 -5.72
CA GLN A 36 13.31 0.38 -5.21
C GLN A 36 14.32 0.10 -6.32
N HIS A 37 13.85 -0.36 -7.48
CA HIS A 37 14.72 -0.65 -8.62
C HIS A 37 15.52 0.58 -9.11
N ILE A 38 14.89 1.76 -9.13
CA ILE A 38 15.54 3.02 -9.52
C ILE A 38 16.53 3.47 -8.44
N CYS A 39 16.15 3.37 -7.17
CA CYS A 39 17.03 3.68 -6.04
C CYS A 39 18.27 2.78 -6.03
N ASP A 40 18.12 1.48 -6.31
CA ASP A 40 19.24 0.54 -6.38
C ASP A 40 20.24 0.95 -7.47
N LYS A 41 19.74 1.36 -8.65
CA LYS A 41 20.58 1.94 -9.72
C LYS A 41 21.26 3.23 -9.28
N LEU A 42 20.54 4.13 -8.60
CA LEU A 42 21.12 5.37 -8.08
C LEU A 42 22.24 5.07 -7.08
N PHE A 43 22.05 4.10 -6.18
CA PHE A 43 23.05 3.69 -5.21
C PHE A 43 24.28 3.08 -5.88
N SER A 44 24.11 2.21 -6.88
CA SER A 44 25.25 1.62 -7.60
C SER A 44 26.11 2.69 -8.28
N GLU A 45 25.46 3.68 -8.89
CA GLU A 45 26.15 4.77 -9.58
C GLU A 45 26.73 5.84 -8.62
N SER A 46 26.13 6.01 -7.44
CA SER A 46 26.55 7.02 -6.46
C SER A 46 27.99 6.83 -5.96
N ASN A 47 28.50 5.60 -5.99
CA ASN A 47 29.89 5.29 -5.62
C ASN A 47 30.92 5.83 -6.62
N HIS A 48 30.47 6.30 -7.78
CA HIS A 48 31.32 6.76 -8.88
C HIS A 48 31.24 8.27 -9.14
N ILE A 49 30.53 9.03 -8.30
CA ILE A 49 30.37 10.49 -8.46
C ILE A 49 30.81 11.28 -7.23
N GLU A 50 31.40 12.45 -7.46
CA GLU A 50 31.88 13.36 -6.41
C GLU A 50 30.74 14.07 -5.65
N GLY A 51 29.50 13.99 -6.13
CA GLY A 51 28.32 14.52 -5.46
C GLY A 51 27.21 14.92 -6.43
N LEU A 52 26.06 15.32 -5.87
CA LEU A 52 24.92 15.81 -6.64
C LEU A 52 25.04 17.31 -6.91
N ASN A 53 24.67 17.73 -8.11
CA ASN A 53 24.51 19.15 -8.45
C ASN A 53 23.19 19.72 -7.90
N ASP A 54 23.01 21.05 -7.98
CA ASP A 54 21.85 21.71 -7.38
C ASP A 54 20.52 21.37 -8.06
N ILE A 55 20.54 21.08 -9.37
CA ILE A 55 19.35 20.61 -10.10
C ILE A 55 18.93 19.24 -9.56
N GLN A 56 19.87 18.31 -9.41
CA GLN A 56 19.63 16.97 -8.90
C GLN A 56 19.13 17.00 -7.45
N LYS A 57 19.71 17.86 -6.60
CA LYS A 57 19.21 18.08 -5.23
C LYS A 57 17.79 18.63 -5.22
N SER A 58 17.45 19.55 -6.12
CA SER A 58 16.09 20.07 -6.25
C SER A 58 15.10 18.99 -6.65
N LEU A 59 15.45 18.13 -7.62
CA LEU A 59 14.60 17.01 -8.03
C LEU A 59 14.36 16.05 -6.85
N LEU A 60 15.41 15.72 -6.10
CA LEU A 60 15.31 14.86 -4.91
C LEU A 60 14.42 15.50 -3.83
N SER A 61 14.55 16.81 -3.61
CA SER A 61 13.69 17.54 -2.67
C SER A 61 12.21 17.51 -3.07
N ASN A 62 11.91 17.55 -4.37
CA ASN A 62 10.53 17.43 -4.87
C ASN A 62 9.97 16.03 -4.60
N ILE A 63 10.75 14.98 -4.88
CA ILE A 63 10.37 13.59 -4.59
C ILE A 63 10.09 13.41 -3.10
N LEU A 64 11.00 13.86 -2.22
CA LEU A 64 10.83 13.77 -0.77
C LEU A 64 9.63 14.56 -0.24
N SER A 65 9.22 15.62 -0.94
CA SER A 65 8.03 16.38 -0.59
C SER A 65 6.76 15.63 -0.98
N ALA A 66 6.76 14.97 -2.14
CA ALA A 66 5.66 14.11 -2.58
C ALA A 66 5.48 12.88 -1.66
N ASP A 67 6.55 12.35 -1.08
CA ASP A 67 6.49 11.21 -0.13
C ASP A 67 5.63 11.50 1.10
N LYS A 68 5.54 12.77 1.51
CA LYS A 68 4.67 13.21 2.61
C LYS A 68 3.18 13.07 2.28
N LEU A 69 2.81 13.01 1.00
CA LEU A 69 1.46 12.78 0.53
C LEU A 69 1.17 11.30 0.32
N ILE A 70 2.17 10.56 -0.17
CA ILE A 70 2.06 9.12 -0.46
C ILE A 70 1.92 8.31 0.83
N LEU A 71 2.71 8.62 1.86
CA LEU A 71 2.76 7.85 3.11
C LEU A 71 1.39 7.78 3.83
N PRO A 72 0.62 8.87 3.99
CA PRO A 72 -0.75 8.81 4.50
C PRO A 72 -1.66 7.85 3.72
N LYS A 73 -1.61 7.86 2.38
CA LYS A 73 -2.44 6.96 1.55
C LYS A 73 -2.09 5.50 1.77
N MET A 74 -0.81 5.18 1.95
CA MET A 74 -0.37 3.83 2.31
C MET A 74 -0.92 3.38 3.67
N TYR A 75 -0.96 4.28 4.65
CA TYR A 75 -1.54 3.97 5.96
C TYR A 75 -3.05 3.81 5.91
N GLU A 76 -3.76 4.63 5.13
CA GLU A 76 -5.19 4.49 4.86
C GLU A 76 -5.52 3.10 4.32
N LEU A 77 -4.87 2.69 3.22
CA LEU A 77 -5.10 1.37 2.61
C LEU A 77 -4.79 0.20 3.56
N ARG A 78 -3.71 0.32 4.35
CA ARG A 78 -3.38 -0.68 5.38
C ARG A 78 -4.45 -0.77 6.46
N ASN A 79 -4.93 0.38 6.94
CA ASN A 79 -5.95 0.44 7.99
C ASN A 79 -7.27 -0.12 7.47
N ASP A 80 -7.68 0.23 6.25
CA ASP A 80 -8.90 -0.28 5.60
C ASP A 80 -8.87 -1.82 5.47
N ALA A 81 -7.74 -2.38 5.05
CA ALA A 81 -7.57 -3.84 4.98
C ALA A 81 -7.68 -4.50 6.37
N SER A 82 -7.13 -3.85 7.40
CA SER A 82 -7.20 -4.34 8.79
C SER A 82 -8.62 -4.30 9.33
N GLU A 83 -9.34 -3.20 9.11
CA GLU A 83 -10.75 -3.05 9.49
C GLU A 83 -11.65 -4.04 8.76
N TRP A 84 -11.42 -4.27 7.47
CA TRP A 84 -12.17 -5.25 6.68
C TRP A 84 -12.02 -6.66 7.24
N LEU A 85 -10.80 -7.06 7.62
CA LEU A 85 -10.55 -8.35 8.27
C LEU A 85 -11.28 -8.46 9.61
N GLU A 86 -11.27 -7.41 10.42
CA GLU A 86 -11.96 -7.39 11.70
C GLU A 86 -13.49 -7.55 11.53
N ARG A 87 -14.09 -6.75 10.63
CA ARG A 87 -15.53 -6.84 10.32
C ARG A 87 -15.90 -8.25 9.83
N ASN A 88 -15.09 -8.85 8.98
CA ASN A 88 -15.33 -10.22 8.52
C ASN A 88 -15.28 -11.24 9.66
N ASN A 89 -14.35 -11.10 10.60
CA ASN A 89 -14.28 -11.98 11.77
C ASN A 89 -15.48 -11.77 12.71
N GLN A 90 -15.99 -10.55 12.86
CA GLN A 90 -17.22 -10.28 13.60
C GLN A 90 -18.45 -10.91 12.92
N ILE A 91 -18.59 -10.77 11.59
CA ILE A 91 -19.68 -11.40 10.82
C ILE A 91 -19.65 -12.92 10.95
N LYS A 92 -18.48 -13.55 10.84
CA LYS A 92 -18.32 -15.00 11.04
C LYS A 92 -18.74 -15.44 12.44
N ARG A 93 -18.34 -14.69 13.48
CA ARG A 93 -18.74 -14.96 14.88
C ARG A 93 -20.25 -14.80 15.08
N GLN A 94 -20.87 -13.76 14.53
CA GLN A 94 -22.33 -13.58 14.58
C GLN A 94 -23.07 -14.73 13.89
N LYS A 95 -22.68 -15.11 12.66
CA LYS A 95 -23.28 -16.25 11.95
C LYS A 95 -23.14 -17.56 12.72
N ALA A 96 -21.97 -17.81 13.31
CA ALA A 96 -21.75 -19.00 14.14
C ALA A 96 -22.64 -19.03 15.39
N ALA A 97 -22.82 -17.88 16.07
CA ALA A 97 -23.72 -17.78 17.22
C ALA A 97 -25.18 -18.08 16.84
N TYR A 98 -25.67 -17.49 15.75
CA TYR A 98 -27.02 -17.77 15.22
C TYR A 98 -27.21 -19.24 14.84
N LEU A 99 -26.25 -19.85 14.13
CA LEU A 99 -26.31 -21.27 13.77
C LEU A 99 -26.24 -22.19 14.99
N SER A 100 -25.42 -21.85 16.00
CA SER A 100 -25.35 -22.62 17.24
C SER A 100 -26.64 -22.57 18.05
N SER A 101 -27.32 -21.41 18.09
CA SER A 101 -28.63 -21.27 18.74
C SER A 101 -29.69 -22.10 18.01
N TYR A 102 -29.70 -22.07 16.68
CA TYR A 102 -30.64 -22.85 15.87
C TYR A 102 -30.41 -24.37 16.00
N ALA A 103 -29.15 -24.80 16.15
CA ALA A 103 -28.81 -26.21 16.34
C ALA A 103 -29.21 -26.75 17.72
N VAL A 104 -29.18 -25.92 18.77
CA VAL A 104 -29.64 -26.28 20.12
C VAL A 104 -31.16 -26.49 20.15
N ASP A 105 -31.93 -25.65 19.45
CA ASP A 105 -33.38 -25.78 19.37
C ASP A 105 -33.86 -26.90 18.44
N SER A 106 -33.07 -27.27 17.42
CA SER A 106 -33.41 -28.36 16.48
C SER A 106 -33.16 -29.77 17.05
N PHE A 107 -32.48 -29.92 18.19
CA PHE A 107 -32.18 -31.24 18.78
C PHE A 107 -33.37 -31.90 19.49
N PHE A 108 -34.51 -31.20 19.63
CA PHE A 108 -35.71 -31.71 20.31
C PHE A 108 -36.75 -32.36 19.38
N ILE A 109 -36.53 -32.41 18.06
CA ILE A 109 -37.57 -32.84 17.11
C ILE A 109 -37.51 -34.35 16.74
N ASP A 110 -36.38 -35.04 16.93
CA ASP A 110 -36.21 -36.42 16.41
C ASP A 110 -36.33 -37.54 17.45
N LYS A 111 -37.12 -37.35 18.52
CA LYS A 111 -37.50 -38.44 19.44
C LYS A 111 -39.00 -38.56 19.60
N LYS A 112 -39.67 -38.88 18.50
CA LYS A 112 -40.98 -39.55 18.56
C LYS A 112 -41.20 -40.38 17.29
N ASN A 113 -40.78 -41.63 17.33
CA ASN A 113 -41.44 -42.80 16.76
C ASN A 113 -40.83 -44.07 17.37
#